data_AF-A0A4V1SB61-F1
#
_entry.id   AF-A0A4V1SB61-F1
#
_cell.length_a   1.000
_cell.length_b   1.000
_cell.length_c   1.000
_cell.angle_alpha   90.00
_cell.angle_beta   90.00
_cell.angle_gamma   90.00
#
_symmetry.space_group_name_H-M   'P 1'
#
loop_
_entity.id
_entity.type
_entity.pdbx_description
1 polymer ?
#
loop_
_entity_poly.entity_id
_entity_poly.type
_entity_poly.pdbx_seq_one_letter_code
_entity_poly.pdbx_strand_id
1 'polypeptide(L)'
;MRPIRFPMSSFPLRTPFLSASTATLATLFLTASLSHAVNRNWSAPASGDFNDGAKWDPAFVGIGAWTADIVTINTGLDNFPTMSTGTAALTEIQVANTGANVGKLAITGGSITLSDNITVGRQGTTQGTLLISGGGVLSTRQFRVGGGSTTAVGTATISGAGSTLNTGSGTGQAVVNVGAMGTGTLTLESGAVWNASISNPAIGADNNAPGVTGTAQGGNGTLNITSGATFNGTNVNVAVGRNANGVGNLNVTSGGQFNIIRTAGAPFLNLANRNGNSTVPEGANFPVANVTISGANSAINVPHILVGYGTATLNLN
;
A
#
# COMPACT_ATOMS: atom_id res chain seq x y z
N MET A 1 -26.20 -59.34 88.07
CA MET A 1 -25.07 -59.94 87.36
C MET A 1 -23.90 -58.95 87.38
N ARG A 2 -22.72 -59.35 87.89
CA ARG A 2 -21.45 -58.59 87.75
C ARG A 2 -20.61 -59.21 86.59
N PRO A 3 -19.42 -58.72 86.23
CA PRO A 3 -19.14 -57.98 84.99
C PRO A 3 -18.14 -58.72 84.07
N ILE A 4 -17.95 -58.28 82.82
CA ILE A 4 -16.69 -58.50 82.09
C ILE A 4 -16.28 -57.20 81.36
N ARG A 5 -15.02 -56.81 81.55
CA ARG A 5 -14.27 -55.68 80.96
C ARG A 5 -13.71 -56.08 79.57
N PHE A 6 -13.34 -55.18 78.66
CA PHE A 6 -12.02 -54.52 78.60
C PHE A 6 -11.91 -53.62 77.34
N PRO A 7 -10.84 -52.79 77.19
CA PRO A 7 -10.88 -51.47 76.57
C PRO A 7 -9.99 -51.29 75.33
N MET A 8 -10.21 -50.15 74.65
CA MET A 8 -9.26 -49.25 73.95
C MET A 8 -8.33 -49.72 72.81
N SER A 9 -8.23 -48.77 71.86
CA SER A 9 -7.12 -48.48 70.92
C SER A 9 -7.07 -49.33 69.63
N SER A 10 -6.62 -48.85 68.46
CA SER A 10 -6.31 -47.51 67.91
C SER A 10 -6.00 -47.70 66.40
N PHE A 11 -5.91 -46.60 65.64
CA PHE A 11 -5.28 -46.42 64.31
C PHE A 11 -6.14 -46.51 63.03
N PRO A 12 -5.77 -45.76 61.97
CA PRO A 12 -6.58 -44.62 61.51
C PRO A 12 -7.07 -44.76 60.07
N LEU A 13 -8.22 -44.17 59.77
CA LEU A 13 -8.63 -43.94 58.38
C LEU A 13 -8.09 -42.59 57.92
N ARG A 14 -7.03 -42.62 57.12
CA ARG A 14 -6.60 -41.49 56.29
C ARG A 14 -7.61 -41.27 55.19
N THR A 15 -8.33 -40.16 55.22
CA THR A 15 -8.91 -39.55 54.02
C THR A 15 -8.22 -38.19 53.82
N PRO A 16 -7.80 -37.86 52.59
CA PRO A 16 -7.07 -36.64 52.34
C PRO A 16 -7.99 -35.43 52.48
N PHE A 17 -7.45 -34.45 53.20
CA PHE A 17 -7.87 -33.06 53.19
C PHE A 17 -7.98 -32.55 51.74
N LEU A 18 -9.15 -32.03 51.39
CA LEU A 18 -9.23 -30.84 50.54
C LEU A 18 -9.93 -29.77 51.38
N SER A 19 -9.11 -29.06 52.14
CA SER A 19 -9.45 -27.74 52.66
C SER A 19 -9.73 -26.83 51.48
N ALA A 20 -10.97 -26.38 51.34
CA ALA A 20 -11.30 -25.26 50.47
C ALA A 20 -10.61 -24.00 51.03
N SER A 21 -9.46 -23.63 50.47
CA SER A 21 -8.87 -22.32 50.67
C SER A 21 -9.51 -21.35 49.70
N THR A 22 -10.01 -20.25 50.25
CA THR A 22 -10.34 -19.00 49.56
C THR A 22 -9.22 -18.55 48.62
N ALA A 23 -9.62 -17.99 47.47
CA ALA A 23 -8.82 -17.58 46.31
C ALA A 23 -8.41 -18.78 45.43
N THR A 24 -8.88 -18.93 44.19
CA THR A 24 -9.09 -17.91 43.16
C THR A 24 -10.17 -18.45 42.23
N LEU A 25 -11.25 -17.70 41.98
CA LEU A 25 -12.05 -17.92 40.78
C LEU A 25 -11.10 -17.59 39.62
N ALA A 26 -10.39 -18.59 39.11
CA ALA A 26 -9.78 -18.51 37.80
C ALA A 26 -10.94 -18.52 36.82
N THR A 27 -11.57 -17.36 36.63
CA THR A 27 -12.35 -17.09 35.43
C THR A 27 -11.37 -17.27 34.29
N LEU A 28 -11.36 -18.46 33.72
CA LEU A 28 -10.62 -18.77 32.51
C LEU A 28 -11.31 -17.98 31.40
N PHE A 29 -10.96 -16.70 31.29
CA PHE A 29 -11.20 -15.90 30.10
C PHE A 29 -10.30 -16.49 29.01
N LEU A 30 -10.76 -17.59 28.41
CA LEU A 30 -10.44 -17.86 27.02
C LEU A 30 -11.15 -16.77 26.21
N THR A 31 -10.54 -15.59 26.13
CA THR A 31 -10.66 -14.77 24.93
C THR A 31 -9.87 -15.48 23.85
N ALA A 32 -10.41 -16.61 23.38
CA ALA A 32 -10.04 -17.12 22.07
C ALA A 32 -10.57 -16.08 21.09
N SER A 33 -9.70 -15.14 20.69
CA SER A 33 -9.90 -14.37 19.47
C SER A 33 -9.82 -15.35 18.30
N LEU A 34 -10.88 -16.13 18.11
CA LEU A 34 -11.15 -16.78 16.85
C LEU A 34 -11.50 -15.65 15.89
N SER A 35 -10.47 -14.98 15.37
CA SER A 35 -10.56 -14.16 14.18
C SER A 35 -10.94 -15.10 13.03
N HIS A 36 -12.23 -15.40 12.93
CA HIS A 36 -12.79 -16.01 11.74
C HIS A 36 -12.68 -14.94 10.65
N ALA A 37 -11.70 -15.11 9.78
CA ALA A 37 -11.61 -14.38 8.52
C ALA A 37 -12.80 -14.79 7.65
N VAL A 38 -13.95 -14.20 7.89
CA VAL A 38 -15.05 -14.27 6.92
C VAL A 38 -14.68 -13.28 5.83
N ASN A 39 -14.35 -13.76 4.64
CA ASN A 39 -14.24 -12.90 3.46
C ASN A 39 -15.61 -12.28 3.21
N ARG A 40 -15.83 -11.08 3.75
CA ARG A 40 -17.06 -10.31 3.53
C ARG A 40 -16.83 -9.35 2.40
N ASN A 41 -17.50 -9.59 1.26
CA ASN A 41 -17.50 -8.66 0.15
C ASN A 41 -18.58 -7.60 0.41
N TRP A 42 -18.15 -6.37 0.68
CA TRP A 42 -19.04 -5.23 0.87
C TRP A 42 -19.12 -4.43 -0.41
N SER A 43 -20.34 -4.24 -0.95
CA SER A 43 -20.60 -3.22 -1.97
C SER A 43 -20.95 -1.93 -1.26
N ALA A 44 -19.96 -1.06 -1.06
CA ALA A 44 -20.20 0.24 -0.45
C ALA A 44 -20.94 1.18 -1.41
N PRO A 45 -21.71 2.15 -0.89
CA PRO A 45 -22.25 3.20 -1.73
C PRO A 45 -21.11 4.01 -2.34
N ALA A 46 -21.39 4.52 -3.52
CA ALA A 46 -20.41 5.11 -4.40
C ALA A 46 -19.84 6.47 -3.93
N SER A 47 -20.27 6.95 -2.78
CA SER A 47 -19.69 8.08 -2.05
C SER A 47 -20.00 7.93 -0.56
N GLY A 48 -19.11 8.43 0.29
CA GLY A 48 -19.30 8.38 1.75
C GLY A 48 -17.97 8.23 2.48
N ASP A 49 -18.02 8.52 3.78
CA ASP A 49 -16.90 8.29 4.67
C ASP A 49 -16.96 6.86 5.21
N PHE A 50 -15.82 6.18 5.34
CA PHE A 50 -15.75 4.88 6.02
C PHE A 50 -16.27 4.95 7.47
N ASN A 51 -16.25 6.13 8.09
CA ASN A 51 -16.79 6.37 9.44
C ASN A 51 -18.26 6.78 9.45
N ASP A 52 -18.87 7.06 8.30
CA ASP A 52 -20.29 7.39 8.21
C ASP A 52 -21.10 6.09 8.25
N GLY A 53 -21.35 5.61 9.47
CA GLY A 53 -22.07 4.36 9.75
C GLY A 53 -23.48 4.28 9.15
N ALA A 54 -24.02 5.37 8.59
CA ALA A 54 -25.28 5.39 7.86
C ALA A 54 -25.16 5.06 6.37
N LYS A 55 -23.97 5.23 5.77
CA LYS A 55 -23.70 4.94 4.34
C LYS A 55 -22.87 3.68 4.20
N TRP A 56 -21.93 3.48 5.10
CA TRP A 56 -21.17 2.25 5.23
C TRP A 56 -21.74 1.56 6.46
N ASP A 57 -22.83 0.81 6.32
CA ASP A 57 -23.40 0.02 7.43
C ASP A 57 -22.87 -1.42 7.40
N PRO A 58 -21.84 -1.71 8.21
CA PRO A 58 -21.58 -3.03 8.73
C PRO A 58 -21.73 -3.02 10.25
N ALA A 59 -22.81 -2.47 10.84
CA ALA A 59 -23.05 -2.48 12.29
C ALA A 59 -21.76 -2.28 13.13
N PHE A 60 -21.11 -1.12 12.98
CA PHE A 60 -19.82 -0.76 13.60
C PHE A 60 -19.90 -0.53 15.13
N VAL A 61 -20.49 -1.45 15.89
CA VAL A 61 -20.54 -1.36 17.37
C VAL A 61 -19.48 -2.30 17.96
N GLY A 62 -18.29 -1.74 18.22
CA GLY A 62 -17.22 -2.42 18.95
C GLY A 62 -15.85 -2.14 18.37
N ILE A 63 -15.06 -1.32 19.05
CA ILE A 63 -13.66 -1.03 18.74
C ILE A 63 -12.85 -2.32 18.97
N GLY A 64 -12.64 -3.09 17.91
CA GLY A 64 -11.76 -4.25 17.88
C GLY A 64 -11.09 -4.31 16.51
N ALA A 65 -9.77 -4.48 16.48
CA ALA A 65 -9.00 -4.53 15.25
C ALA A 65 -9.45 -5.70 14.36
N TRP A 66 -10.09 -5.40 13.23
CA TRP A 66 -10.43 -6.39 12.21
C TRP A 66 -9.15 -6.74 11.45
N THR A 67 -8.85 -8.03 11.29
CA THR A 67 -7.58 -8.49 10.69
C THR A 67 -7.74 -9.14 9.31
N ALA A 68 -8.97 -9.23 8.77
CA ALA A 68 -9.19 -10.06 7.58
C ALA A 68 -10.39 -9.71 6.65
N ASP A 69 -10.71 -8.43 6.42
CA ASP A 69 -11.80 -8.05 5.49
C ASP A 69 -11.27 -7.59 4.11
N ILE A 70 -11.97 -7.97 3.04
CA ILE A 70 -11.75 -7.49 1.66
C ILE A 70 -12.85 -6.48 1.33
N VAL A 71 -12.49 -5.26 0.95
CA VAL A 71 -13.46 -4.22 0.56
C VAL A 71 -13.49 -4.10 -0.97
N THR A 72 -14.67 -4.21 -1.58
CA THR A 72 -14.84 -4.09 -3.04
C THR A 72 -15.83 -2.99 -3.41
N ILE A 73 -15.32 -1.87 -3.92
CA ILE A 73 -16.13 -0.72 -4.36
C ILE A 73 -16.30 -0.81 -5.88
N ASN A 74 -17.45 -1.27 -6.35
CA ASN A 74 -17.67 -1.63 -7.76
C ASN A 74 -18.13 -0.49 -8.69
N THR A 75 -18.31 0.74 -8.19
CA THR A 75 -19.02 1.80 -8.93
C THR A 75 -18.09 2.87 -9.50
N GLY A 76 -18.23 3.17 -10.79
CA GLY A 76 -17.53 4.23 -11.52
C GLY A 76 -18.12 5.62 -11.29
N LEU A 77 -17.97 6.17 -10.08
CA LEU A 77 -18.41 7.54 -9.80
C LEU A 77 -17.26 8.55 -9.82
N ASP A 78 -17.65 9.81 -10.02
CA ASP A 78 -16.74 10.94 -9.97
C ASP A 78 -16.26 11.33 -8.56
N ASN A 79 -16.91 10.78 -7.52
CA ASN A 79 -16.62 11.11 -6.12
C ASN A 79 -15.66 10.11 -5.48
N PHE A 80 -14.96 10.56 -4.44
CA PHE A 80 -14.03 9.74 -3.68
C PHE A 80 -14.74 9.12 -2.45
N PRO A 81 -14.86 7.78 -2.36
CA PRO A 81 -14.90 7.10 -1.06
C PRO A 81 -13.76 7.63 -0.20
N THR A 82 -14.04 8.03 1.03
CA THR A 82 -13.08 8.78 1.84
C THR A 82 -12.89 8.16 3.22
N MET A 83 -11.65 7.98 3.67
CA MET A 83 -11.35 7.70 5.08
C MET A 83 -10.85 8.99 5.74
N SER A 84 -11.74 9.77 6.36
CA SER A 84 -11.38 11.10 6.86
C SER A 84 -10.77 11.10 8.27
N THR A 85 -11.11 10.11 9.09
CA THR A 85 -10.62 9.98 10.48
C THR A 85 -10.53 8.50 10.88
N GLY A 86 -10.00 8.19 12.05
CA GLY A 86 -9.98 6.83 12.59
C GLY A 86 -8.93 5.91 11.96
N THR A 87 -9.02 4.61 12.28
CA THR A 87 -8.07 3.59 11.81
C THR A 87 -8.80 2.35 11.31
N ALA A 88 -8.43 1.85 10.13
CA ALA A 88 -8.90 0.60 9.59
C ALA A 88 -7.73 -0.37 9.35
N ALA A 89 -7.91 -1.64 9.71
CA ALA A 89 -7.03 -2.73 9.34
C ALA A 89 -7.83 -3.70 8.48
N LEU A 90 -7.36 -3.99 7.26
CA LEU A 90 -8.06 -4.80 6.28
C LEU A 90 -7.06 -5.74 5.59
N THR A 91 -7.55 -6.72 4.84
CA THR A 91 -6.71 -7.52 3.94
C THR A 91 -6.45 -6.78 2.65
N GLU A 92 -7.52 -6.32 2.02
CA GLU A 92 -7.49 -5.80 0.65
C GLU A 92 -8.54 -4.73 0.43
N ILE A 93 -8.22 -3.77 -0.44
CA ILE A 93 -9.20 -2.85 -1.03
C ILE A 93 -9.12 -2.96 -2.55
N GLN A 94 -10.26 -3.15 -3.19
CA GLN A 94 -10.44 -3.08 -4.63
C GLN A 94 -11.48 -2.01 -4.97
N VAL A 95 -11.11 -1.04 -5.79
CA VAL A 95 -12.01 0.02 -6.27
C VAL A 95 -12.05 -0.03 -7.79
N ALA A 96 -13.24 -0.16 -8.35
CA ALA A 96 -13.48 -0.25 -9.80
C ALA A 96 -12.54 -1.27 -10.47
N ASN A 97 -12.48 -2.50 -9.94
CA ASN A 97 -11.57 -3.55 -10.41
C ASN A 97 -12.14 -4.39 -11.58
N THR A 98 -13.33 -4.05 -12.06
CA THR A 98 -13.99 -4.73 -13.18
C THR A 98 -14.74 -3.72 -14.07
N GLY A 99 -14.67 -3.92 -15.39
CA GLY A 99 -15.40 -3.12 -16.38
C GLY A 99 -14.72 -1.79 -16.74
N ALA A 100 -15.44 -0.93 -17.46
CA ALA A 100 -14.91 0.35 -17.96
C ALA A 100 -14.92 1.49 -16.92
N ASN A 101 -14.85 1.16 -15.63
CA ASN A 101 -15.12 2.08 -14.52
C ASN A 101 -13.88 2.88 -14.12
N VAL A 102 -14.10 4.12 -13.67
CA VAL A 102 -13.06 4.95 -13.04
C VAL A 102 -12.99 4.62 -11.54
N GLY A 103 -11.80 4.28 -11.04
CA GLY A 103 -11.57 4.07 -9.62
C GLY A 103 -11.08 5.35 -8.95
N LYS A 104 -11.72 5.76 -7.85
CA LYS A 104 -11.25 6.87 -7.00
C LYS A 104 -11.26 6.44 -5.53
N LEU A 105 -10.23 6.79 -4.75
CA LEU A 105 -10.20 6.59 -3.30
C LEU A 105 -9.42 7.71 -2.62
N ALA A 106 -9.95 8.24 -1.50
CA ALA A 106 -9.32 9.29 -0.72
C ALA A 106 -9.12 8.86 0.74
N ILE A 107 -8.02 9.30 1.33
CA ILE A 107 -7.69 9.13 2.75
C ILE A 107 -7.28 10.51 3.25
N THR A 108 -8.19 11.24 3.89
CA THR A 108 -8.05 12.69 4.14
C THR A 108 -7.82 13.02 5.62
N GLY A 109 -7.25 12.09 6.38
CA GLY A 109 -6.92 12.24 7.81
C GLY A 109 -7.00 10.96 8.63
N GLY A 110 -7.66 9.90 8.11
CA GLY A 110 -7.67 8.59 8.75
C GLY A 110 -6.47 7.72 8.34
N SER A 111 -6.36 6.54 8.94
CA SER A 111 -5.31 5.57 8.64
C SER A 111 -5.88 4.24 8.15
N ILE A 112 -5.34 3.70 7.07
CA ILE A 112 -5.67 2.36 6.56
C ILE A 112 -4.39 1.52 6.54
N THR A 113 -4.46 0.33 7.14
CA THR A 113 -3.41 -0.70 7.07
C THR A 113 -3.95 -1.93 6.35
N LEU A 114 -3.29 -2.32 5.27
CA LEU A 114 -3.63 -3.48 4.45
C LEU A 114 -2.55 -4.55 4.59
N SER A 115 -2.96 -5.79 4.87
CA SER A 115 -2.03 -6.91 4.94
C SER A 115 -1.62 -7.43 3.55
N ASP A 116 -2.42 -7.18 2.51
CA ASP A 116 -2.09 -7.51 1.13
C ASP A 116 -2.07 -6.30 0.20
N ASN A 117 -3.18 -5.95 -0.43
CA ASN A 117 -3.15 -5.09 -1.61
C ASN A 117 -4.23 -4.03 -1.61
N ILE A 118 -3.88 -2.89 -2.20
CA ILE A 118 -4.84 -1.93 -2.71
C ILE A 118 -4.78 -1.89 -4.22
N THR A 119 -5.96 -1.88 -4.82
CA THR A 119 -6.15 -1.74 -6.25
C THR A 119 -7.21 -0.67 -6.52
N VAL A 120 -6.88 0.34 -7.31
CA VAL A 120 -7.82 1.40 -7.73
C VAL A 120 -7.80 1.49 -9.26
N GLY A 121 -8.88 1.09 -9.94
CA GLY A 121 -9.04 1.18 -11.39
C GLY A 121 -8.18 0.19 -12.19
N ARG A 122 -8.26 -1.11 -11.89
CA ARG A 122 -7.47 -2.18 -12.53
C ARG A 122 -8.38 -3.05 -13.39
N GLN A 123 -8.03 -3.22 -14.67
CA GLN A 123 -8.72 -3.98 -15.73
C GLN A 123 -9.83 -3.25 -16.51
N GLY A 124 -9.71 -3.24 -17.83
CA GLY A 124 -10.82 -2.96 -18.76
C GLY A 124 -10.90 -1.55 -19.37
N THR A 125 -9.95 -0.64 -19.06
CA THR A 125 -9.95 0.83 -19.32
C THR A 125 -10.75 1.59 -18.22
N THR A 126 -10.30 2.67 -17.58
CA THR A 126 -9.70 3.90 -18.13
C THR A 126 -8.87 4.71 -17.12
N GLN A 127 -9.16 4.70 -15.81
CA GLN A 127 -8.45 5.57 -14.85
C GLN A 127 -8.55 5.11 -13.40
N GLY A 128 -7.44 5.19 -12.67
CA GLY A 128 -7.39 5.04 -11.21
C GLY A 128 -6.81 6.30 -10.56
N THR A 129 -7.49 6.82 -9.53
CA THR A 129 -7.04 7.99 -8.78
C THR A 129 -7.03 7.70 -7.29
N LEU A 130 -5.88 7.89 -6.65
CA LEU A 130 -5.76 7.82 -5.19
C LEU A 130 -5.31 9.17 -4.63
N LEU A 131 -5.95 9.61 -3.56
CA LEU A 131 -5.57 10.79 -2.79
C LEU A 131 -5.28 10.41 -1.33
N ILE A 132 -4.15 10.87 -0.80
CA ILE A 132 -3.84 10.84 0.62
C ILE A 132 -3.55 12.28 1.04
N SER A 133 -4.32 12.82 1.98
CA SER A 133 -4.16 14.19 2.44
C SER A 133 -4.57 14.37 3.90
N GLY A 134 -4.41 15.58 4.43
CA GLY A 134 -4.92 15.92 5.77
C GLY A 134 -4.28 15.13 6.92
N GLY A 135 -3.07 14.60 6.74
CA GLY A 135 -2.43 13.72 7.73
C GLY A 135 -2.82 12.24 7.57
N GLY A 136 -3.50 11.87 6.48
CA GLY A 136 -3.93 10.50 6.22
C GLY A 136 -2.76 9.54 6.01
N VAL A 137 -2.94 8.28 6.41
CA VAL A 137 -1.89 7.25 6.30
C VAL A 137 -2.42 6.03 5.56
N LEU A 138 -1.68 5.56 4.56
CA LEU A 138 -1.92 4.27 3.91
C LEU A 138 -0.69 3.40 4.07
N SER A 139 -0.86 2.25 4.72
CA SER A 139 0.17 1.21 4.78
C SER A 139 -0.33 -0.02 4.04
N THR A 140 0.40 -0.51 3.05
CA THR A 140 0.00 -1.67 2.25
C THR A 140 1.22 -2.44 1.78
N ARG A 141 1.06 -3.74 1.56
CA ARG A 141 2.10 -4.54 0.91
C ARG A 141 2.15 -4.21 -0.58
N GLN A 142 1.06 -4.42 -1.31
CA GLN A 142 0.96 -4.09 -2.74
C GLN A 142 0.12 -2.83 -2.96
N PHE A 143 0.50 -2.05 -3.95
CA PHE A 143 -0.13 -0.78 -4.28
C PHE A 143 -0.30 -0.70 -5.79
N ARG A 144 -1.54 -0.58 -6.28
CA ARG A 144 -1.82 -0.45 -7.71
C ARG A 144 -2.87 0.64 -7.93
N VAL A 145 -2.50 1.69 -8.65
CA VAL A 145 -3.42 2.78 -9.02
C VAL A 145 -3.39 2.97 -10.52
N GLY A 146 -4.49 2.66 -11.19
CA GLY A 146 -4.59 2.58 -12.64
C GLY A 146 -3.78 1.39 -13.20
N GLY A 147 -4.38 0.66 -14.14
CA GLY A 147 -3.62 -0.29 -14.94
C GLY A 147 -4.43 -1.37 -15.65
N GLY A 148 -3.73 -2.21 -16.40
CA GLY A 148 -4.30 -3.37 -17.12
C GLY A 148 -4.56 -3.14 -18.60
N SER A 149 -4.24 -1.95 -19.14
CA SER A 149 -4.19 -1.67 -20.59
C SER A 149 -3.15 -0.59 -20.90
N THR A 150 -2.74 -0.50 -22.17
CA THR A 150 -1.84 0.57 -22.66
C THR A 150 -2.42 1.97 -22.53
N THR A 151 -3.74 2.08 -22.45
CA THR A 151 -4.49 3.33 -22.32
C THR A 151 -4.84 3.68 -20.89
N ALA A 152 -4.47 2.84 -19.92
CA ALA A 152 -4.81 3.07 -18.52
C ALA A 152 -4.06 4.29 -17.98
N VAL A 153 -4.75 5.11 -17.18
CA VAL A 153 -4.15 6.23 -16.47
C VAL A 153 -4.18 5.97 -14.96
N GLY A 154 -3.03 6.07 -14.32
CA GLY A 154 -2.91 6.04 -12.86
C GLY A 154 -2.48 7.40 -12.34
N THR A 155 -3.20 7.92 -11.35
CA THR A 155 -2.83 9.15 -10.65
C THR A 155 -2.84 8.91 -9.15
N ALA A 156 -1.71 9.15 -8.47
CA ALA A 156 -1.65 9.12 -7.02
C ALA A 156 -1.10 10.45 -6.50
N THR A 157 -1.79 11.05 -5.54
CA THR A 157 -1.33 12.28 -4.87
C THR A 157 -1.28 12.05 -3.38
N ILE A 158 -0.13 12.36 -2.77
CA ILE A 158 0.06 12.37 -1.32
C ILE A 158 0.49 13.79 -0.96
N SER A 159 -0.33 14.47 -0.17
CA SER A 159 -0.22 15.91 0.04
C SER A 159 -0.44 16.30 1.50
N GLY A 160 0.37 17.22 1.99
CA GLY A 160 0.23 17.79 3.33
C GLY A 160 1.06 17.07 4.39
N ALA A 161 1.45 17.83 5.41
CA ALA A 161 2.26 17.33 6.51
C ALA A 161 1.55 16.18 7.24
N GLY A 162 2.31 15.13 7.56
CA GLY A 162 1.80 13.91 8.19
C GLY A 162 1.17 12.91 7.22
N SER A 163 0.80 13.33 6.00
CA SER A 163 0.27 12.41 4.99
C SER A 163 1.33 11.43 4.54
N THR A 164 1.07 10.13 4.73
CA THR A 164 2.09 9.08 4.55
C THR A 164 1.59 7.91 3.71
N LEU A 165 2.39 7.52 2.73
CA LEU A 165 2.24 6.24 2.02
C LEU A 165 3.37 5.30 2.44
N ASN A 166 3.03 4.11 2.94
CA ASN A 166 3.98 3.05 3.23
C ASN A 166 3.67 1.86 2.31
N THR A 167 4.60 1.51 1.42
CA THR A 167 4.42 0.41 0.47
C THR A 167 5.48 -0.66 0.66
N GLY A 168 5.08 -1.91 0.43
CA GLY A 168 5.98 -3.05 0.54
C GLY A 168 6.30 -3.39 1.98
N SER A 169 5.29 -3.39 2.85
CA SER A 169 5.42 -4.10 4.13
C SER A 169 5.48 -5.62 3.89
N GLY A 170 6.19 -6.36 4.75
CA GLY A 170 6.20 -7.84 4.76
C GLY A 170 7.51 -8.50 4.32
N THR A 171 7.43 -9.73 3.81
CA THR A 171 8.59 -10.59 3.50
C THR A 171 8.68 -11.03 2.03
N GLY A 172 7.67 -10.69 1.21
CA GLY A 172 7.61 -11.06 -0.21
C GLY A 172 7.79 -9.86 -1.13
N GLN A 173 8.20 -10.09 -2.38
CA GLN A 173 8.19 -9.05 -3.40
C GLN A 173 6.76 -8.52 -3.56
N ALA A 174 6.58 -7.22 -3.37
CA ALA A 174 5.31 -6.58 -3.61
C ALA A 174 5.34 -5.74 -4.88
N VAL A 175 4.14 -5.53 -5.43
CA VAL A 175 3.93 -4.76 -6.64
C VAL A 175 3.47 -3.37 -6.25
N VAL A 176 4.19 -2.36 -6.69
CA VAL A 176 3.89 -0.96 -6.37
C VAL A 176 3.88 -0.18 -7.68
N ASN A 177 2.70 0.03 -8.26
CA ASN A 177 2.55 0.62 -9.58
C ASN A 177 1.53 1.75 -9.61
N VAL A 178 1.86 2.80 -10.37
CA VAL A 178 0.91 3.83 -10.79
C VAL A 178 0.88 3.86 -12.30
N GLY A 179 -0.28 3.59 -12.91
CA GLY A 179 -0.44 3.58 -14.37
C GLY A 179 0.19 2.36 -15.04
N ALA A 180 0.04 1.17 -14.45
CA ALA A 180 0.66 -0.04 -15.00
C ALA A 180 0.22 -0.28 -16.47
N MET A 181 1.19 -0.53 -17.35
CA MET A 181 1.06 -0.62 -18.82
C MET A 181 0.72 0.68 -19.56
N GLY A 182 0.26 1.73 -18.87
CA GLY A 182 -0.14 3.00 -19.48
C GLY A 182 0.58 4.20 -18.84
N THR A 183 -0.13 5.33 -18.67
CA THR A 183 0.46 6.56 -18.12
C THR A 183 0.27 6.61 -16.62
N GLY A 184 1.36 6.85 -15.88
CA GLY A 184 1.36 6.97 -14.43
C GLY A 184 1.88 8.32 -13.98
N THR A 185 1.17 8.95 -13.05
CA THR A 185 1.61 10.16 -12.36
C THR A 185 1.50 9.95 -10.86
N LEU A 186 2.61 10.11 -10.15
CA LEU A 186 2.62 10.16 -8.69
C LEU A 186 3.18 11.50 -8.24
N THR A 187 2.46 12.18 -7.34
CA THR A 187 2.86 13.45 -6.75
C THR A 187 2.95 13.33 -5.23
N LEU A 188 4.11 13.70 -4.68
CA LEU A 188 4.32 13.99 -3.27
C LEU A 188 4.49 15.49 -3.10
N GLU A 189 3.73 16.10 -2.20
CA GLU A 189 3.81 17.55 -1.99
C GLU A 189 3.50 17.96 -0.55
N SER A 190 3.85 19.21 -0.22
CA SER A 190 3.49 19.88 1.04
C SER A 190 3.94 19.10 2.28
N GLY A 191 5.17 18.57 2.27
CA GLY A 191 5.73 17.79 3.39
C GLY A 191 5.23 16.35 3.52
N ALA A 192 4.53 15.82 2.51
CA ALA A 192 4.13 14.42 2.45
C ALA A 192 5.32 13.45 2.41
N VAL A 193 5.11 12.22 2.87
CA VAL A 193 6.14 11.17 2.91
C VAL A 193 5.68 9.90 2.20
N TRP A 194 6.55 9.32 1.39
CA TRP A 194 6.39 7.96 0.87
C TRP A 194 7.59 7.09 1.27
N ASN A 195 7.33 6.05 2.07
CA ASN A 195 8.31 5.04 2.42
C ASN A 195 8.06 3.76 1.60
N ALA A 196 9.07 3.34 0.84
CA ALA A 196 9.04 2.09 0.08
C ALA A 196 10.11 1.14 0.61
N SER A 197 9.70 -0.06 1.02
CA SER A 197 10.59 -1.15 1.40
C SER A 197 10.32 -2.37 0.51
N ILE A 198 11.36 -3.15 0.20
CA ILE A 198 11.35 -4.48 -0.48
C ILE A 198 10.63 -4.61 -1.84
N SER A 199 9.89 -3.58 -2.26
CA SER A 199 9.06 -3.55 -3.45
C SER A 199 9.61 -2.53 -4.40
N ASN A 200 9.73 -2.87 -5.67
CA ASN A 200 10.25 -1.97 -6.69
C ASN A 200 9.11 -1.09 -7.20
N PRO A 201 9.06 0.21 -6.85
CA PRO A 201 8.00 1.08 -7.32
C PRO A 201 8.17 1.37 -8.81
N ALA A 202 7.08 1.30 -9.57
CA ALA A 202 7.03 1.73 -10.96
C ALA A 202 5.95 2.80 -11.16
N ILE A 203 6.33 3.92 -11.77
CA ILE A 203 5.42 4.99 -12.16
C ILE A 203 5.41 5.05 -13.70
N GLY A 204 4.25 4.85 -14.30
CA GLY A 204 4.09 4.57 -15.72
C GLY A 204 4.30 3.08 -16.03
N ALA A 205 4.32 2.73 -17.32
CA ALA A 205 4.39 1.34 -17.73
C ALA A 205 5.62 0.62 -17.15
N ASP A 206 5.37 -0.55 -16.56
CA ASP A 206 6.35 -1.62 -16.36
C ASP A 206 5.70 -2.92 -16.84
N ASN A 207 6.26 -3.51 -17.89
CA ASN A 207 5.77 -4.78 -18.44
C ASN A 207 6.21 -6.00 -17.62
N ASN A 208 7.07 -5.83 -16.61
CA ASN A 208 7.41 -6.90 -15.66
C ASN A 208 6.54 -6.86 -14.40
N ALA A 209 5.57 -5.95 -14.30
CA ALA A 209 4.65 -5.93 -13.18
C ALA A 209 3.86 -7.26 -13.12
N PRO A 210 3.88 -7.99 -11.99
CA PRO A 210 3.10 -9.21 -11.84
C PRO A 210 1.62 -9.00 -12.14
N GLY A 211 1.10 -9.77 -13.09
CA GLY A 211 -0.28 -9.65 -13.62
C GLY A 211 -0.41 -8.86 -14.93
N VAL A 212 0.70 -8.39 -15.53
CA VAL A 212 0.71 -7.80 -16.87
C VAL A 212 1.01 -8.88 -17.91
N THR A 213 0.01 -9.22 -18.72
CA THR A 213 0.18 -10.13 -19.87
C THR A 213 0.06 -9.32 -21.16
N GLY A 214 1.19 -8.95 -21.78
CA GLY A 214 1.19 -8.28 -23.08
C GLY A 214 2.55 -7.71 -23.49
N THR A 215 2.81 -7.66 -24.80
CA THR A 215 3.98 -7.03 -25.45
C THR A 215 3.88 -5.50 -25.51
N ALA A 216 2.94 -4.92 -24.75
CA ALA A 216 2.58 -3.52 -24.77
C ALA A 216 3.80 -2.62 -24.56
N GLN A 217 4.05 -1.76 -25.55
CA GLN A 217 5.12 -0.77 -25.58
C GLN A 217 4.64 0.54 -24.95
N GLY A 218 5.45 1.08 -24.03
CA GLY A 218 5.46 2.51 -23.72
C GLY A 218 4.30 3.02 -22.84
N GLY A 219 4.65 3.48 -21.65
CA GLY A 219 3.75 4.25 -20.82
C GLY A 219 4.55 5.31 -20.08
N ASN A 220 4.08 6.54 -20.14
CA ASN A 220 4.82 7.66 -19.56
C ASN A 220 4.71 7.62 -18.04
N GLY A 221 5.83 7.83 -17.37
CA GLY A 221 5.90 7.95 -15.93
C GLY A 221 6.26 9.36 -15.54
N THR A 222 5.53 9.95 -14.59
CA THR A 222 5.91 11.21 -13.96
C THR A 222 5.89 11.05 -12.45
N LEU A 223 7.03 11.21 -11.82
CA LEU A 223 7.16 11.29 -10.36
C LEU A 223 7.51 12.73 -9.99
N ASN A 224 6.60 13.39 -9.27
CA ASN A 224 6.81 14.72 -8.73
C ASN A 224 7.02 14.63 -7.22
N ILE A 225 8.08 15.27 -6.72
CA ILE A 225 8.35 15.42 -5.30
C ILE A 225 8.66 16.90 -5.09
N THR A 226 7.71 17.59 -4.48
CA THR A 226 7.75 19.04 -4.37
C THR A 226 7.44 19.51 -2.95
N SER A 227 7.66 20.80 -2.68
CA SER A 227 7.20 21.49 -1.48
C SER A 227 7.58 20.76 -0.17
N GLY A 228 8.86 20.41 -0.04
CA GLY A 228 9.42 19.72 1.13
C GLY A 228 9.00 18.25 1.30
N ALA A 229 8.28 17.66 0.34
CA ALA A 229 7.91 16.25 0.41
C ALA A 229 9.11 15.31 0.23
N THR A 230 8.98 14.08 0.70
CA THR A 230 10.09 13.11 0.73
C THR A 230 9.66 11.73 0.25
N PHE A 231 10.42 11.18 -0.69
CA PHE A 231 10.43 9.75 -1.00
C PHE A 231 11.64 9.08 -0.34
N ASN A 232 11.40 7.97 0.38
CA ASN A 232 12.41 7.14 1.00
C ASN A 232 12.26 5.68 0.56
N GLY A 233 13.14 5.23 -0.33
CA GLY A 233 13.29 3.83 -0.70
C GLY A 233 14.39 3.15 0.09
N THR A 234 14.18 1.95 0.60
CA THR A 234 15.24 1.11 1.22
C THR A 234 15.40 -0.20 0.46
N ASN A 235 16.57 -0.41 -0.15
CA ASN A 235 16.86 -1.56 -1.01
C ASN A 235 15.84 -1.80 -2.13
N VAL A 236 15.33 -0.73 -2.71
CA VAL A 236 14.34 -0.79 -3.80
C VAL A 236 14.94 -0.30 -5.11
N ASN A 237 14.48 -0.87 -6.22
CA ASN A 237 14.67 -0.29 -7.53
C ASN A 237 13.43 0.53 -7.88
N VAL A 238 13.62 1.81 -8.17
CA VAL A 238 12.52 2.68 -8.60
C VAL A 238 12.56 2.81 -10.10
N ALA A 239 11.41 2.70 -10.75
CA ALA A 239 11.25 2.85 -12.18
C ALA A 239 10.28 3.99 -12.50
N VAL A 240 10.67 4.87 -13.43
CA VAL A 240 9.79 5.92 -13.95
C VAL A 240 9.80 5.87 -15.48
N GLY A 241 8.64 5.60 -16.08
CA GLY A 241 8.45 5.51 -17.53
C GLY A 241 9.15 4.32 -18.20
N ARG A 242 9.33 3.22 -17.48
CA ARG A 242 10.17 2.07 -17.88
C ARG A 242 9.52 1.19 -18.97
N ASN A 243 9.60 1.60 -20.23
CA ASN A 243 9.31 0.69 -21.36
C ASN A 243 9.84 1.24 -22.70
N ALA A 244 9.85 0.40 -23.74
CA ALA A 244 10.41 0.59 -25.08
C ALA A 244 10.44 2.04 -25.60
N ASN A 245 9.37 2.83 -25.49
CA ASN A 245 9.34 4.21 -25.97
C ASN A 245 8.76 5.19 -24.92
N GLY A 246 8.82 4.83 -23.64
CA GLY A 246 8.24 5.64 -22.56
C GLY A 246 9.05 6.90 -22.26
N VAL A 247 8.35 7.94 -21.79
CA VAL A 247 8.97 9.12 -21.18
C VAL A 247 8.97 8.95 -19.66
N GLY A 248 10.13 9.03 -19.03
CA GLY A 248 10.30 9.02 -17.57
C GLY A 248 10.68 10.40 -17.07
N ASN A 249 9.79 11.05 -16.33
CA ASN A 249 10.04 12.36 -15.73
C ASN A 249 10.16 12.22 -14.21
N LEU A 250 11.31 12.59 -13.66
CA LEU A 250 11.50 12.79 -12.23
C LEU A 250 11.69 14.26 -11.94
N ASN A 251 10.76 14.86 -11.22
CA ASN A 251 10.80 16.26 -10.81
C ASN A 251 10.96 16.34 -9.29
N VAL A 252 12.10 16.83 -8.82
CA VAL A 252 12.40 17.05 -7.41
C VAL A 252 12.61 18.53 -7.19
N THR A 253 11.57 19.23 -6.73
CA THR A 253 11.53 20.68 -6.73
C THR A 253 11.14 21.24 -5.36
N SER A 254 11.37 22.53 -5.13
CA SER A 254 10.85 23.25 -3.95
C SER A 254 11.14 22.56 -2.60
N GLY A 255 12.37 22.06 -2.41
CA GLY A 255 12.82 21.38 -1.20
C GLY A 255 12.48 19.88 -1.13
N GLY A 256 11.95 19.30 -2.21
CA GLY A 256 11.65 17.87 -2.30
C GLY A 256 12.88 16.98 -2.15
N GLN A 257 12.71 15.77 -1.62
CA GLN A 257 13.79 14.81 -1.42
C GLN A 257 13.45 13.47 -2.08
N PHE A 258 14.34 12.97 -2.94
CA PHE A 258 14.27 11.61 -3.46
C PHE A 258 15.44 10.80 -2.92
N ASN A 259 15.17 9.86 -2.02
CA ASN A 259 16.21 9.07 -1.37
C ASN A 259 16.05 7.58 -1.69
N ILE A 260 17.11 6.93 -2.16
CA ILE A 260 17.24 5.47 -2.19
C ILE A 260 18.42 5.10 -1.31
N ILE A 261 18.10 4.51 -0.16
CA ILE A 261 19.06 4.07 0.83
C ILE A 261 19.45 2.63 0.53
N ARG A 262 20.75 2.41 0.40
CA ARG A 262 21.35 1.09 0.23
C ARG A 262 21.79 0.55 1.58
N THR A 263 21.14 -0.49 2.04
CA THR A 263 21.65 -1.33 3.15
C THR A 263 22.14 -2.69 2.64
N ALA A 264 21.64 -3.14 1.48
CA ALA A 264 22.12 -4.33 0.76
C ALA A 264 21.81 -4.22 -0.75
N GLY A 265 22.37 -5.13 -1.56
CA GLY A 265 22.10 -5.19 -3.01
C GLY A 265 22.72 -4.04 -3.81
N ALA A 266 22.17 -3.75 -4.99
CA ALA A 266 22.55 -2.63 -5.85
C ALA A 266 21.28 -1.86 -6.26
N PRO A 267 20.62 -1.17 -5.31
CA PRO A 267 19.39 -0.46 -5.61
C PRO A 267 19.68 0.72 -6.55
N PHE A 268 18.75 0.99 -7.45
CA PHE A 268 18.92 2.02 -8.45
C PHE A 268 17.62 2.75 -8.78
N LEU A 269 17.77 3.96 -9.29
CA LEU A 269 16.72 4.66 -10.00
C LEU A 269 16.84 4.33 -11.50
N ASN A 270 15.76 3.88 -12.12
CA ASN A 270 15.66 3.56 -13.53
C ASN A 270 14.69 4.53 -14.21
N LEU A 271 15.21 5.32 -15.14
CA LEU A 271 14.45 6.30 -15.90
C LEU A 271 14.40 5.88 -17.36
N ALA A 272 13.18 5.59 -17.83
CA ALA A 272 12.90 5.25 -19.22
C ALA A 272 13.79 4.13 -19.79
N ASN A 273 14.34 3.22 -18.96
CA ASN A 273 15.21 2.17 -19.46
C ASN A 273 14.40 1.06 -20.12
N ARG A 274 14.93 0.54 -21.24
CA ARG A 274 14.40 -0.64 -21.90
C ARG A 274 14.80 -1.89 -21.12
N ASN A 275 13.90 -2.86 -21.05
CA ASN A 275 14.32 -4.21 -20.71
C ASN A 275 15.18 -4.76 -21.86
N GLY A 276 16.28 -5.42 -21.54
CA GLY A 276 17.31 -5.86 -22.50
C GLY A 276 16.86 -6.82 -23.61
N ASN A 277 15.57 -7.16 -23.66
CA ASN A 277 14.96 -8.00 -24.69
C ASN A 277 14.08 -7.24 -25.69
N SER A 278 14.04 -5.90 -25.64
CA SER A 278 13.25 -5.08 -26.56
C SER A 278 14.06 -4.76 -27.81
N THR A 279 13.80 -5.46 -28.91
CA THR A 279 14.28 -5.04 -30.24
C THR A 279 13.56 -3.76 -30.65
N VAL A 280 14.32 -2.74 -31.01
CA VAL A 280 13.81 -1.43 -31.44
C VAL A 280 13.60 -1.51 -32.94
N PRO A 281 12.37 -1.36 -33.45
CA PRO A 281 12.19 -1.16 -34.88
C PRO A 281 12.95 0.09 -35.30
N GLU A 282 13.64 0.03 -36.43
CA GLU A 282 14.23 1.21 -37.05
C GLU A 282 13.16 2.29 -37.22
N GLY A 283 13.41 3.51 -36.72
CA GLY A 283 12.46 4.63 -36.71
C GLY A 283 11.54 4.74 -35.48
N ALA A 284 11.65 3.86 -34.48
CA ALA A 284 10.91 4.03 -33.22
C ALA A 284 11.48 5.18 -32.37
N ASN A 285 10.60 5.93 -31.71
CA ASN A 285 11.00 6.96 -30.75
C ASN A 285 11.87 6.34 -29.64
N PHE A 286 13.04 6.92 -29.40
CA PHE A 286 13.87 6.52 -28.29
C PHE A 286 13.23 6.94 -26.96
N PRO A 287 13.43 6.15 -25.89
CA PRO A 287 12.99 6.54 -24.56
C PRO A 287 13.57 7.91 -24.17
N VAL A 288 12.79 8.70 -23.43
CA VAL A 288 13.24 10.01 -22.95
C VAL A 288 13.21 10.01 -21.43
N ALA A 289 14.34 10.29 -20.81
CA ALA A 289 14.45 10.49 -19.38
C ALA A 289 14.69 11.97 -19.10
N ASN A 290 13.84 12.58 -18.27
CA ASN A 290 14.02 13.94 -17.80
C ASN A 290 14.15 13.92 -16.27
N VAL A 291 15.21 14.51 -15.77
CA VAL A 291 15.41 14.77 -14.34
C VAL A 291 15.46 16.28 -14.16
N THR A 292 14.56 16.80 -13.33
CA THR A 292 14.56 18.20 -12.94
C THR A 292 14.79 18.29 -11.45
N ILE A 293 15.85 18.99 -11.04
CA ILE A 293 16.13 19.31 -9.64
C ILE A 293 16.10 20.83 -9.53
N SER A 294 15.21 21.37 -8.68
CA SER A 294 15.18 22.82 -8.49
C SER A 294 14.79 23.31 -7.10
N GLY A 295 15.31 24.47 -6.72
CA GLY A 295 15.00 25.11 -5.45
C GLY A 295 15.90 24.67 -4.28
N ALA A 296 15.98 25.54 -3.28
CA ALA A 296 16.86 25.33 -2.14
C ALA A 296 16.53 24.02 -1.42
N ASN A 297 17.57 23.25 -1.13
CA ASN A 297 17.52 21.94 -0.48
C ASN A 297 16.96 20.77 -1.30
N SER A 298 16.48 20.95 -2.53
CA SER A 298 16.02 19.80 -3.34
C SER A 298 17.16 18.84 -3.64
N ALA A 299 16.96 17.53 -3.44
CA ALA A 299 18.03 16.55 -3.63
C ALA A 299 17.56 15.18 -4.14
N ILE A 300 18.42 14.55 -4.93
CA ILE A 300 18.32 13.15 -5.36
C ILE A 300 19.52 12.41 -4.77
N ASN A 301 19.28 11.57 -3.77
CA ASN A 301 20.29 10.78 -3.08
C ASN A 301 20.10 9.31 -3.44
N VAL A 302 20.80 8.86 -4.49
CA VAL A 302 20.70 7.49 -5.00
C VAL A 302 22.08 6.90 -5.26
N PRO A 303 22.28 5.58 -5.10
CA PRO A 303 23.58 4.97 -5.38
C PRO A 303 23.89 4.95 -6.88
N HIS A 304 22.86 4.69 -7.69
CA HIS A 304 22.98 4.54 -9.14
C HIS A 304 21.72 5.07 -9.84
N ILE A 305 21.92 5.71 -10.98
CA ILE A 305 20.87 6.07 -11.93
C ILE A 305 21.14 5.32 -13.23
N LEU A 306 20.18 4.54 -13.69
CA LEU A 306 20.17 3.92 -15.00
C LEU A 306 19.23 4.72 -15.89
N VAL A 307 19.76 5.20 -17.00
CA VAL A 307 18.97 5.90 -18.02
C VAL A 307 18.90 5.02 -19.26
N GLY A 308 17.74 4.98 -19.91
CA GLY A 308 17.55 4.22 -21.14
C GLY A 308 18.43 4.68 -22.30
N TYR A 309 18.50 3.85 -23.34
CA TYR A 309 19.25 4.07 -24.60
C TYR A 309 18.69 5.19 -25.50
N GLY A 310 18.22 6.29 -24.91
CA GLY A 310 17.64 7.41 -25.64
C GLY A 310 18.15 8.75 -25.12
N THR A 311 17.28 9.76 -25.12
CA THR A 311 17.65 11.11 -24.68
C THR A 311 17.53 11.21 -23.17
N ALA A 312 18.60 11.67 -22.53
CA ALA A 312 18.64 11.98 -21.10
C ALA A 312 18.83 13.48 -20.91
N THR A 313 17.91 14.14 -20.21
CA THR A 313 18.00 15.55 -19.86
C THR A 313 18.12 15.68 -18.34
N LEU A 314 19.13 16.41 -17.87
CA LEU A 314 19.27 16.82 -16.48
C LEU A 314 19.16 18.36 -16.40
N ASN A 315 18.11 18.85 -15.77
CA ASN A 315 17.86 20.27 -15.53
C ASN A 315 18.17 20.58 -14.06
N LEU A 316 19.15 21.45 -13.82
CA LEU A 316 19.53 21.93 -12.49
C LEU A 316 19.23 23.43 -12.42
N ASN A 317 18.28 23.84 -11.58
CA ASN A 317 17.83 25.23 -11.45
C ASN A 317 17.81 25.74 -10.01
#